data_AF-A0A2S5UEA0-F1
#
_entry.id   AF-A0A2S5UEA0-F1
#
_cell.length_a   1.000
_cell.length_b   1.000
_cell.length_c   1.000
_cell.angle_alpha   90.00
_cell.angle_beta   90.00
_cell.angle_gamma   90.00
#
_symmetry.space_group_name_H-M   'P 1'
#
loop_
_entity.id
_entity.type
_entity.pdbx_description
1 polymer ?
#
loop_
_entity_poly.entity_id
_entity_poly.type
_entity_poly.pdbx_seq_one_letter_code
_entity_poly.pdbx_strand_id
1 'polypeptide(L)' 'MGPQMITYTTRDGDRLDQICLAVYGRTAKTTETVLYQVLNYGVTDMCAVFRAGEKIVLPEIDPEPVKKETQLWD' A
#
# COMPACT_ATOMS: atom_id res chain seq x y z
N MET A 1 -16.21 15.48 -5.98
CA MET A 1 -15.59 14.90 -4.77
C MET A 1 -14.18 14.52 -5.17
N GLY A 2 -13.16 15.13 -4.58
CA GLY A 2 -11.77 14.77 -4.88
C GLY A 2 -11.42 13.38 -4.32
N PRO A 3 -10.34 12.75 -4.81
CA PRO A 3 -9.90 11.45 -4.30
C PRO A 3 -9.61 11.55 -2.79
N GLN A 4 -10.16 10.64 -1.98
CA GLN A 4 -9.92 10.62 -0.55
C GLN A 4 -8.55 9.97 -0.28
N MET A 5 -7.58 10.75 0.17
CA MET A 5 -6.28 10.23 0.59
C MET A 5 -6.27 10.04 2.11
N ILE A 6 -5.88 8.86 2.58
CA ILE A 6 -5.69 8.63 4.01
C ILE A 6 -4.21 8.79 4.37
N THR A 7 -3.91 9.34 5.54
CA THR A 7 -2.54 9.38 6.06
C THR A 7 -2.38 8.29 7.11
N TYR A 8 -1.46 7.36 6.87
CA TYR A 8 -1.08 6.33 7.83
C TYR A 8 0.13 6.80 8.62
N THR A 9 0.10 6.64 9.94
CA THR A 9 1.27 6.85 10.80
C THR A 9 1.87 5.50 11.14
N THR A 10 3.12 5.29 10.76
CA THR A 10 3.84 4.03 10.94
C THR A 10 4.05 3.71 12.42
N ARG A 11 4.16 2.42 12.70
CA ARG A 11 4.60 1.85 13.98
C ARG A 11 5.96 1.22 13.79
N ASP A 12 6.64 0.94 14.89
CA ASP A 12 7.95 0.29 14.83
C ASP A 12 7.82 -1.11 14.20
N GLY A 13 8.62 -1.37 13.17
CA GLY A 13 8.59 -2.65 12.46
C GLY A 13 7.61 -2.69 11.28
N ASP A 14 6.84 -1.63 11.02
CA ASP A 14 5.95 -1.57 9.85
C ASP A 14 6.73 -1.71 8.54
N ARG A 15 6.10 -2.32 7.54
CA ARG A 15 6.59 -2.41 6.16
C ARG A 15 5.52 -1.95 5.20
N LEU A 16 5.93 -1.34 4.09
CA LEU A 16 4.98 -0.76 3.12
C LEU A 16 4.01 -1.80 2.58
N ASP A 17 4.51 -2.98 2.23
CA ASP A 17 3.71 -4.12 1.75
C ASP A 17 2.65 -4.56 2.78
N GLN A 18 3.02 -4.66 4.05
CA GLN A 18 2.10 -5.05 5.13
C GLN A 18 1.02 -3.99 5.37
N ILE A 19 1.39 -2.70 5.30
CA ILE A 19 0.44 -1.59 5.38
C ILE A 19 -0.54 -1.66 4.19
N CYS A 20 -0.03 -1.88 2.97
CA CYS A 20 -0.87 -2.00 1.78
C CYS A 20 -1.80 -3.22 1.86
N LEU A 21 -1.31 -4.34 2.37
CA LEU A 21 -2.14 -5.53 2.61
C LEU A 21 -3.26 -5.24 3.62
N ALA A 22 -2.96 -4.54 4.72
CA ALA A 22 -3.93 -4.22 5.75
C ALA A 22 -5.00 -3.21 5.29
N VAL A 23 -4.61 -2.24 4.45
CA VAL A 23 -5.50 -1.16 4.00
C VAL A 23 -6.28 -1.54 2.74
N TYR A 24 -5.61 -2.13 1.76
CA TYR A 24 -6.19 -2.44 0.45
C TYR A 24 -6.55 -3.92 0.27
N GLY A 25 -6.19 -4.79 1.23
CA GLY A 25 -6.43 -6.24 1.14
C GLY A 25 -5.50 -6.97 0.17
N ARG A 26 -4.55 -6.26 -0.46
CA ARG A 26 -3.57 -6.83 -1.41
C ARG A 26 -2.31 -5.98 -1.45
N THR A 27 -1.29 -6.54 -2.07
CA THR A 27 0.03 -5.90 -2.25
C THR A 27 0.34 -5.62 -3.71
N ALA A 28 -0.13 -6.48 -4.62
CA ALA A 28 0.05 -6.30 -6.05
C ALA A 28 -0.59 -4.98 -6.51
N LYS A 29 0.18 -4.17 -7.23
CA LYS A 29 -0.18 -2.84 -7.75
C LYS A 29 -0.45 -1.78 -6.68
N THR A 30 -0.77 -2.15 -5.44
CA THR A 30 -1.01 -1.20 -4.34
C THR A 30 0.30 -0.71 -3.76
N THR A 31 1.21 -1.61 -3.40
CA THR A 31 2.54 -1.28 -2.87
C THR A 31 3.32 -0.37 -3.84
N GLU A 32 3.34 -0.72 -5.13
CA GLU A 32 3.99 0.09 -6.17
C GLU A 32 3.33 1.47 -6.33
N THR A 33 1.99 1.54 -6.33
CA THR A 33 1.27 2.81 -6.43
C THR A 33 1.61 3.74 -5.26
N VAL A 34 1.66 3.21 -4.04
CA VAL A 34 2.02 4.02 -2.86
C VAL A 34 3.50 4.43 -2.90
N LEU A 35 4.39 3.53 -3.31
CA LEU A 35 5.83 3.78 -3.40
C LEU A 35 6.17 4.88 -4.43
N TYR A 36 5.50 4.89 -5.58
CA TYR A 36 5.74 5.88 -6.64
C TYR A 36 4.99 7.21 -6.44
N GLN A 37 4.26 7.36 -5.32
CA GLN A 37 3.60 8.62 -4.98
C GLN A 37 4.63 9.66 -4.54
N VAL A 38 4.65 10.82 -5.20
CA VAL A 38 5.59 11.92 -4.90
C VAL A 38 5.55 12.36 -3.43
N LEU A 39 4.39 12.25 -2.78
CA LEU A 39 4.22 12.60 -1.35
C LEU A 39 4.95 11.66 -0.39
N ASN A 40 5.35 10.47 -0.85
CA ASN A 40 6.01 9.44 -0.04
C ASN A 40 7.51 9.33 -0.33
N TYR A 41 8.03 10.12 -1.28
CA TYR A 41 9.44 10.10 -1.64
C TYR A 41 10.33 10.48 -0.46
N GLY A 42 11.34 9.66 -0.18
CA GLY A 42 12.25 9.83 0.95
C GLY A 42 11.70 9.34 2.29
N VAL A 43 10.41 8.96 2.36
CA VAL A 43 9.82 8.28 3.51
C VAL A 43 9.73 6.78 3.24
N THR A 44 9.20 6.40 2.08
CA THR A 44 9.04 4.99 1.70
C THR A 44 10.22 4.49 0.87
N ASP A 45 10.71 3.29 1.19
CA ASP A 45 11.69 2.53 0.40
C ASP A 45 11.27 1.06 0.32
N MET A 46 11.65 0.35 -0.75
CA MET A 46 11.25 -1.06 -0.95
C MET A 46 11.75 -2.00 0.14
N CYS A 47 12.90 -1.73 0.75
CA CYS A 47 13.49 -2.54 1.81
C CYS A 47 13.35 -1.90 3.19
N ALA A 48 12.64 -0.78 3.32
CA ALA A 48 12.49 -0.09 4.60
C ALA A 48 11.71 -0.94 5.61
N VAL A 49 12.22 -0.92 6.84
CA VAL A 49 11.45 -1.20 8.03
C VAL A 49 11.25 0.15 8.72
N PHE A 50 10.01 0.60 8.78
CA PHE A 50 9.68 1.92 9.29
C PHE A 50 9.84 1.97 10.81
N ARG A 51 10.25 3.14 11.29
CA ARG A 51 10.17 3.47 12.71
C ARG A 51 8.79 4.02 13.01
N ALA A 52 8.38 4.01 14.27
CA ALA A 52 7.12 4.63 14.64
C ALA A 52 7.12 6.14 14.37
N GLY A 53 6.03 6.66 13.81
CA GLY A 53 5.77 8.10 13.66
C GLY A 53 6.00 8.69 12.26
N GLU A 54 6.46 7.90 11.29
CA GLU A 54 6.55 8.34 9.90
C GLU A 54 5.15 8.41 9.27
N LYS A 55 4.93 9.38 8.39
CA LYS A 55 3.62 9.60 7.75
C LYS A 55 3.68 9.17 6.30
N ILE A 56 2.83 8.22 5.92
CA ILE A 56 2.70 7.72 4.56
C ILE A 56 1.32 8.12 4.05
N VAL A 57 1.27 8.74 2.87
CA VAL A 57 0.04 9.07 2.18
C VAL A 57 -0.39 7.89 1.34
N LEU A 58 -1.57 7.36 1.64
CA LEU A 58 -2.17 6.23 0.95
C LEU A 58 -3.27 6.77 0.02
N PRO A 59 -3.09 6.68 -1.32
CA PRO A 59 -4.10 7.12 -2.27
C PRO A 59 -5.33 6.20 -2.24
N GLU A 60 -6.46 6.69 -2.75
CA GLU A 60 -7.61 5.83 -3.03
C GLU A 60 -7.25 4.88 -4.18
N ILE A 61 -7.36 3.57 -3.94
CA ILE A 61 -7.10 2.54 -4.95
C ILE A 61 -8.33 1.64 -4.97
N ASP A 62 -8.97 1.55 -6.14
CA ASP A 62 -10.14 0.70 -6.31
C ASP A 62 -9.81 -0.78 -6.02
N PRO A 63 -10.70 -1.50 -5.32
CA PRO A 63 -10.57 -2.94 -5.14
C PRO A 63 -10.58 -3.61 -6.53
N GLU A 64 -9.77 -4.65 -6.71
CA GLU A 64 -9.80 -5.39 -7.98
C GLU A 64 -11.10 -6.19 -8.02
N PRO A 65 -11.74 -6.28 -9.20
CA PRO A 65 -12.85 -7.19 -9.36
C PRO A 65 -12.36 -8.60 -9.03
N VAL A 66 -13.11 -9.32 -8.19
CA VAL A 66 -12.86 -10.71 -7.85
C VAL A 66 -12.83 -11.50 -9.16
N LYS A 67 -11.63 -11.83 -9.65
CA LYS A 67 -11.48 -12.71 -10.81
C LYS A 67 -11.86 -14.11 -10.36
N LYS A 68 -12.78 -14.75 -11.08
CA LYS A 68 -13.04 -16.19 -10.97
C LYS A 68 -11.70 -16.92 -11.09
N GLU A 69 -11.34 -17.70 -10.09
CA GLU A 69 -10.17 -18.57 -10.14
C GLU A 69 -10.32 -19.51 -11.35
N THR A 70 -9.41 -19.36 -12.31
CA THR A 70 -9.22 -20.36 -13.35
C THR A 70 -8.39 -21.47 -12.74
N GLN A 71 -8.94 -22.68 -12.59
CA GLN A 71 -8.12 -23.83 -12.22
C GLN A 71 -7.07 -24.03 -13.30
N LEU A 72 -5.81 -23.93 -12.91
CA LEU A 72 -4.67 -23.96 -13.83
C LEU A 72 -4.20 -25.40 -14.12
N TRP A 73 -4.85 -26.42 -13.55
CA TRP A 73 -4.47 -27.82 -13.66
C TRP A 73 -5.73 -28.68 -13.85
N ASP A 74 -5.67 -29.63 -14.80
CA ASP A 74 -6.53 -30.82 -14.90
C ASP A 74 -5.74 -32.02 -14.38
#